data_AF-D2I1X9-F1
#
_entry.id   AF-D2I1X9-F1
#
_cell.length_a   1.000
_cell.length_b   1.000
_cell.length_c   1.000
_cell.angle_alpha   90.00
_cell.angle_beta   90.00
_cell.angle_gamma   90.00
#
_symmetry.space_group_name_H-M   'P 1'
#
loop_
_entity.id
_entity.type
_entity.pdbx_description
1 polymer ?
#
loop_
_entity_poly.entity_id
_entity_poly.type
_entity_poly.pdbx_seq_one_letter_code
_entity_poly.pdbx_strand_id
1 'polypeptide(L)'
;DLNTPLTAIDRSSKQKINKETKALKDTLYRMDFIDIYRTFHPKPTQYSFFSSAHGSFSGIEHILGYKSGFNRYKKIVIIPWIFSDHNALKLELNHKEKFGRNTNTWRLKKILLKNEWVNQEIKEEL
;
A
#
# COMPACT_ATOMS: atom_id res chain seq x y z
N ASP A 1 -6.62 -0.41 0.29
CA ASP A 1 -6.55 -0.46 1.75
C ASP A 1 -7.23 -1.75 2.25
N LEU A 2 -6.62 -2.47 3.19
CA LEU A 2 -7.22 -3.65 3.82
C LEU A 2 -8.12 -3.27 5.02
N ASN A 3 -8.07 -2.00 5.46
CA ASN A 3 -8.84 -1.46 6.59
C ASN A 3 -8.68 -2.26 7.90
N THR A 4 -7.62 -3.06 8.03
CA THR A 4 -7.42 -3.93 9.20
C THR A 4 -5.93 -4.06 9.53
N PRO A 5 -5.52 -3.85 10.79
CA PRO A 5 -4.15 -4.05 11.20
C PRO A 5 -3.77 -5.53 11.21
N LEU A 6 -2.62 -5.89 10.64
CA LEU A 6 -2.13 -7.26 10.57
C LEU A 6 -1.50 -7.73 11.89
N THR A 7 -1.13 -6.87 12.80
CA THR A 7 -0.51 -7.23 14.08
C THR A 7 -1.03 -6.36 15.21
N ALA A 8 -0.89 -6.83 16.45
CA ALA A 8 -1.29 -6.03 17.62
C ALA A 8 -0.46 -4.73 17.74
N ILE A 9 0.79 -4.72 17.28
CA ILE A 9 1.66 -3.53 17.30
C ILE A 9 1.25 -2.46 16.29
N ASP A 10 0.45 -2.83 15.29
CA ASP A 10 -0.16 -1.89 14.36
C ASP A 10 -1.32 -1.11 15.01
N ARG A 11 -1.69 -1.41 16.27
CA ARG A 11 -2.65 -0.64 17.06
C ARG A 11 -1.95 0.00 18.25
N SER A 12 -2.18 1.29 18.47
CA SER A 12 -1.76 1.99 19.70
C SER A 12 -2.32 1.35 20.97
N SER A 13 -3.55 0.84 20.92
CA SER A 13 -4.19 0.11 22.02
C SER A 13 -3.57 -1.26 22.31
N LYS A 14 -2.72 -1.79 21.41
CA LYS A 14 -2.13 -3.14 21.47
C LYS A 14 -3.18 -4.26 21.62
N GLN A 15 -4.43 -3.99 21.23
CA GLN A 15 -5.49 -5.00 21.24
C GLN A 15 -5.12 -6.18 20.34
N LYS A 16 -5.54 -7.37 20.77
CA LYS A 16 -5.34 -8.60 20.01
C LYS A 16 -6.07 -8.52 18.66
N ILE A 17 -5.45 -9.07 17.62
CA ILE A 17 -6.09 -9.24 16.31
C ILE A 17 -7.23 -10.27 16.39
N ASN A 18 -8.27 -10.09 15.58
CA ASN A 18 -9.41 -11.02 15.53
C ASN A 18 -9.04 -12.32 14.76
N LYS A 19 -9.99 -13.25 14.67
CA LYS A 19 -9.76 -14.57 14.05
C LYS A 19 -9.58 -14.45 12.53
N GLU A 20 -10.28 -13.51 11.92
CA GLU A 20 -10.31 -13.24 10.49
C GLU A 20 -8.95 -12.68 10.03
N THR A 21 -8.42 -11.68 10.72
CA THR A 21 -7.07 -11.14 10.47
C THR A 21 -6.03 -12.24 10.71
N LYS A 22 -6.19 -13.08 11.73
CA LYS A 22 -5.28 -14.22 11.94
C LYS A 22 -5.28 -15.17 10.74
N ALA A 23 -6.45 -15.56 10.24
CA ALA A 23 -6.58 -16.42 9.06
C ALA A 23 -6.01 -15.75 7.79
N LEU A 24 -6.17 -14.43 7.63
CA LEU A 24 -5.56 -13.66 6.56
C LEU A 24 -4.03 -13.75 6.63
N LYS A 25 -3.43 -13.53 7.80
CA LYS A 25 -1.98 -13.66 7.97
C LYS A 25 -1.46 -15.05 7.68
N ASP A 26 -2.18 -16.07 8.14
CA ASP A 26 -1.81 -17.46 7.89
C ASP A 26 -1.83 -17.75 6.37
N THR A 27 -2.81 -17.19 5.65
CA THR A 27 -2.88 -17.26 4.18
C THR A 27 -1.71 -16.53 3.52
N LEU A 28 -1.41 -15.29 3.93
CA LEU A 28 -0.28 -14.51 3.41
C LEU A 28 1.05 -15.25 3.62
N TYR A 29 1.24 -15.83 4.81
CA TYR A 29 2.41 -16.65 5.13
C TYR A 29 2.51 -17.88 4.22
N ARG A 30 1.41 -18.59 3.97
CA ARG A 30 1.38 -19.75 3.06
C ARG A 30 1.70 -19.39 1.60
N MET A 31 1.38 -18.16 1.20
CA MET A 31 1.67 -17.64 -0.14
C MET A 31 3.04 -16.96 -0.24
N ASP A 32 3.89 -17.07 0.79
CA ASP A 32 5.20 -16.41 0.87
C ASP A 32 5.15 -14.87 0.73
N PHE A 33 4.03 -14.24 1.12
CA PHE A 33 3.93 -12.80 1.24
C PHE A 33 4.38 -12.30 2.61
N ILE A 34 5.02 -11.13 2.61
CA ILE A 34 5.42 -10.40 3.80
C ILE A 34 4.81 -9.00 3.76
N ASP A 35 4.50 -8.46 4.94
CA ASP A 35 4.30 -7.02 5.11
C ASP A 35 5.67 -6.35 5.07
N ILE A 36 5.94 -5.61 3.99
CA ILE A 36 7.23 -4.98 3.76
C ILE A 36 7.51 -3.92 4.82
N TYR A 37 6.52 -3.09 5.17
CA TYR A 37 6.70 -2.05 6.18
C TYR A 37 7.11 -2.65 7.51
N ARG A 38 6.41 -3.70 7.94
CA ARG A 38 6.67 -4.34 9.22
C ARG A 38 7.97 -5.13 9.24
N THR A 39 8.42 -5.61 8.08
CA THR A 39 9.73 -6.27 7.95
C THR A 39 10.89 -5.27 8.13
N PHE A 40 10.76 -4.05 7.61
CA PHE A 40 11.75 -2.98 7.82
C PHE A 40 11.66 -2.35 9.22
N HIS A 41 10.48 -2.33 9.82
CA HIS A 41 10.20 -1.67 11.10
C HIS A 41 9.55 -2.65 12.12
N PRO A 42 10.31 -3.63 12.64
CA PRO A 42 9.75 -4.70 13.49
C PRO A 42 9.31 -4.22 14.88
N LYS A 43 9.80 -3.06 15.32
CA LYS A 43 9.41 -2.44 16.60
C LYS A 43 8.15 -1.59 16.42
N PRO A 44 7.40 -1.31 17.51
CA PRO A 44 6.32 -0.33 17.46
C PRO A 44 6.86 1.01 16.95
N THR A 45 6.29 1.49 15.85
CA THR A 45 6.69 2.69 15.13
C THR A 45 5.46 3.52 14.77
N GLN A 46 5.65 4.52 13.90
CA GLN A 46 4.61 5.42 13.40
C GLN A 46 3.39 4.67 12.84
N TYR A 47 2.24 5.33 12.99
CA TYR A 47 0.92 4.88 12.52
C TYR A 47 0.49 5.65 11.27
N SER A 48 -0.34 5.02 10.44
CA SER A 48 -0.81 5.62 9.18
C SER A 48 -2.17 6.29 9.30
N PHE A 49 -2.94 6.02 10.36
CA PHE A 49 -4.32 6.48 10.51
C PHE A 49 -4.63 6.86 11.96
N PHE A 50 -5.49 7.87 12.14
CA PHE A 50 -6.05 8.26 13.43
C PHE A 50 -7.57 8.16 13.42
N SER A 51 -8.12 7.33 14.31
CA SER A 51 -9.56 7.24 14.55
C SER A 51 -9.98 8.25 15.60
N SER A 52 -10.65 9.33 15.17
CA SER A 52 -11.22 10.34 16.09
C SER A 52 -12.26 9.74 17.04
N ALA A 53 -13.15 8.89 16.52
CA ALA A 53 -14.22 8.24 17.31
C ALA A 53 -13.69 7.37 18.47
N HIS A 54 -12.48 6.84 18.34
CA HIS A 54 -11.87 5.96 19.32
C HIS A 54 -10.61 6.55 19.98
N GLY A 55 -10.24 7.78 19.63
CA GLY A 55 -9.03 8.45 20.11
C GLY A 55 -7.76 7.60 19.94
N SER A 56 -7.67 6.81 18.87
CA SER A 56 -6.62 5.79 18.73
C SER A 56 -5.95 5.81 17.37
N PHE A 57 -4.67 5.44 17.35
CA PHE A 57 -3.87 5.33 16.14
C PHE A 57 -3.75 3.88 15.68
N SER A 58 -3.78 3.68 14.36
CA SER A 58 -3.56 2.39 13.71
C SER A 58 -2.70 2.48 12.45
N GLY A 59 -1.95 1.42 12.16
CA GLY A 59 -1.30 1.17 10.89
C GLY A 59 -2.15 0.20 10.08
N ILE A 60 -2.98 0.74 9.19
CA ILE A 60 -3.90 -0.03 8.33
C ILE A 60 -3.45 -0.02 6.86
N GLU A 61 -2.50 0.84 6.53
CA GLU A 61 -1.84 0.82 5.23
C GLU A 61 -0.82 -0.31 5.20
N HIS A 62 -0.91 -1.18 4.20
CA HIS A 62 -0.03 -2.34 4.03
C HIS A 62 0.52 -2.37 2.61
N ILE A 63 1.84 -2.54 2.49
CA ILE A 63 2.45 -2.97 1.23
C ILE A 63 2.92 -4.40 1.40
N LEU A 64 2.23 -5.31 0.71
CA LEU A 64 2.54 -6.73 0.69
C LEU A 64 3.49 -7.03 -0.46
N GLY A 65 4.50 -7.87 -0.21
CA GLY A 65 5.44 -8.30 -1.24
C GLY A 65 5.89 -9.73 -1.04
N TYR A 66 6.40 -10.35 -2.10
CA TYR A 66 6.96 -11.69 -2.00
C TYR A 66 8.25 -11.67 -1.18
N LYS A 67 8.39 -12.65 -0.28
CA LYS A 67 9.59 -12.86 0.53
C LYS A 67 10.85 -13.05 -0.32
N SER A 68 10.74 -13.74 -1.46
CA SER A 68 11.84 -13.91 -2.43
C SER A 68 12.30 -12.60 -3.07
N GLY A 69 11.43 -11.57 -3.10
CA GLY A 69 11.71 -10.25 -3.63
C GLY A 69 12.42 -9.32 -2.64
N PHE A 70 12.76 -9.78 -1.43
CA PHE A 70 13.22 -8.90 -0.34
C PHE A 70 14.41 -8.00 -0.72
N ASN A 71 15.39 -8.55 -1.46
CA ASN A 71 16.57 -7.81 -1.92
C ASN A 71 16.24 -6.62 -2.86
N ARG A 72 15.03 -6.57 -3.43
CA ARG A 72 14.55 -5.49 -4.27
C ARG A 72 13.95 -4.34 -3.47
N TYR A 73 13.63 -4.53 -2.19
CA TYR A 73 13.10 -3.45 -1.35
C TYR A 73 14.27 -2.70 -0.72
N LYS A 74 14.31 -1.38 -0.90
CA LYS A 74 15.39 -0.52 -0.41
C LYS A 74 15.02 0.18 0.89
N LYS A 75 13.86 0.82 0.89
CA LYS A 75 13.38 1.64 2.00
C LYS A 75 11.86 1.76 1.92
N ILE A 76 11.21 1.83 3.06
CA ILE A 76 9.79 2.12 3.14
C ILE A 76 9.53 3.11 4.26
N VAL A 77 8.71 4.13 3.98
CA VAL A 77 8.38 5.22 4.91
C VAL A 77 6.90 5.57 4.84
N ILE A 78 6.37 6.07 5.95
CA ILE A 78 5.07 6.73 6.00
C ILE A 78 5.26 8.20 5.61
N ILE A 79 4.39 8.71 4.75
CA ILE A 79 4.34 10.11 4.33
C ILE A 79 3.03 10.70 4.84
N PRO A 80 3.07 11.71 5.73
CA PRO A 80 1.87 12.38 6.18
C PRO A 80 1.20 13.09 5.01
N TRP A 81 -0.13 12.97 4.92
CA TRP A 81 -0.91 13.56 3.84
C TRP A 81 -1.95 14.52 4.42
N ILE A 82 -2.04 15.73 3.86
CA ILE A 82 -2.95 16.79 4.38
C ILE A 82 -4.37 16.71 3.82
N PHE A 83 -4.56 16.00 2.69
CA PHE A 83 -5.86 15.90 2.01
C PHE A 83 -6.63 14.62 2.36
N SER A 84 -6.11 13.81 3.28
CA SER A 84 -6.73 12.55 3.70
C SER A 84 -6.41 12.30 5.17
N ASP A 85 -7.32 11.63 5.84
CA ASP A 85 -7.15 11.01 7.15
C ASP A 85 -6.21 9.79 7.13
N HIS A 86 -5.79 9.34 5.94
CA HIS A 86 -4.79 8.31 5.73
C HIS A 86 -3.43 8.91 5.31
N ASN A 87 -2.38 8.51 6.00
CA ASN A 87 -1.00 8.73 5.58
C ASN A 87 -0.61 7.72 4.50
N ALA A 88 0.12 8.15 3.47
CA ALA A 88 0.56 7.27 2.40
C ALA A 88 1.79 6.45 2.80
N LEU A 89 1.93 5.24 2.24
CA LEU A 89 3.19 4.48 2.28
C LEU A 89 3.99 4.68 0.99
N LYS A 90 5.28 4.98 1.12
CA LYS A 90 6.22 5.05 -0.01
C LYS A 90 7.28 3.96 0.11
N LEU A 91 7.25 3.03 -0.84
CA LEU A 91 8.27 2.00 -1.02
C LEU A 91 9.27 2.41 -2.11
N GLU A 92 10.55 2.45 -1.75
CA GLU A 92 11.68 2.59 -2.66
C GLU A 92 12.24 1.21 -3.00
N LEU A 93 12.46 0.95 -4.29
CA LEU A 93 12.99 -0.32 -4.79
C LEU A 93 14.47 -0.18 -5.20
N ASN A 94 15.28 -1.20 -4.91
CA ASN A 94 16.61 -1.37 -5.46
C ASN A 94 16.47 -1.73 -6.94
N HIS A 95 16.77 -0.79 -7.82
CA HIS A 95 16.79 -1.03 -9.26
C HIS A 95 18.09 -1.77 -9.62
N LYS A 96 18.10 -3.10 -9.52
CA LYS A 96 19.12 -3.90 -10.21
C LYS A 96 18.64 -4.12 -11.63
N GLU A 97 19.36 -3.47 -12.55
CA GLU A 97 19.21 -3.53 -14.01
C GLU A 97 18.02 -2.78 -14.61
N LYS A 98 18.33 -2.04 -15.69
CA LYS A 98 17.34 -1.42 -16.57
C LYS A 98 16.42 -2.54 -17.02
N PHE A 99 15.14 -2.51 -16.63
CA PHE A 99 14.13 -3.20 -17.42
C PHE A 99 14.33 -2.67 -18.84
N GLY A 100 14.85 -3.50 -19.74
CA GLY A 100 15.01 -3.12 -21.14
C GLY A 100 13.68 -2.51 -21.56
N ARG A 101 13.69 -1.26 -22.08
CA ARG A 101 12.50 -0.42 -22.34
C ARG A 101 11.27 -1.31 -22.53
N ASN A 102 10.46 -1.49 -21.50
CA ASN A 102 9.21 -2.22 -21.66
C ASN A 102 8.41 -1.39 -22.67
N THR A 103 8.25 -1.92 -23.88
CA THR A 103 7.46 -1.30 -24.95
C THR A 103 5.97 -1.24 -24.59
N ASN A 104 5.58 -1.91 -23.50
CA ASN A 104 4.24 -1.92 -22.93
C ASN A 104 4.05 -0.77 -21.92
N THR A 105 4.28 0.46 -22.34
CA THR A 105 3.66 1.62 -21.66
C THR A 105 2.24 1.76 -22.17
N TRP A 106 1.26 1.81 -21.28
CA TRP A 106 -0.11 2.21 -21.62
C TRP A 106 -0.06 3.63 -22.19
N ARG A 107 -0.12 3.73 -23.52
CA ARG A 107 -0.11 5.00 -24.25
C ARG A 107 -1.48 5.19 -24.85
N LEU A 108 -2.18 6.25 -24.42
CA LEU A 108 -3.43 6.66 -25.03
C LEU A 108 -3.21 6.87 -26.54
N LYS A 109 -4.01 6.19 -27.36
CA LYS A 109 -3.99 6.42 -28.81
C LYS A 109 -4.54 7.82 -29.07
N LYS A 110 -3.69 8.75 -29.54
CA LYS A 110 -4.07 10.14 -29.86
C LYS A 110 -5.26 10.27 -30.82
N ILE A 111 -5.55 9.23 -31.61
CA ILE A 111 -6.72 9.21 -32.50
C ILE A 111 -8.05 9.22 -31.74
N LEU A 112 -8.10 8.66 -30.53
CA LEU A 112 -9.31 8.65 -29.71
C LEU A 112 -9.69 10.05 -29.24
N LEU A 113 -8.69 10.91 -28.98
CA LEU A 113 -8.90 12.32 -28.63
C LEU A 113 -9.38 13.19 -29.81
N LYS A 114 -9.41 12.65 -31.04
CA LYS A 114 -10.02 13.33 -32.18
C LYS A 114 -11.52 13.06 -32.27
N ASN A 115 -12.03 12.07 -31.54
CA ASN A 115 -13.46 11.79 -31.50
C ASN A 115 -14.12 12.73 -30.48
N GLU A 116 -15.00 13.59 -30.95
CA GLU A 116 -15.68 14.59 -30.14
C GLU A 116 -16.58 13.95 -29.06
N TRP A 117 -17.19 12.81 -29.35
CA TRP A 117 -17.96 12.03 -28.37
C TRP A 117 -17.09 11.53 -27.22
N VAL A 118 -15.89 11.00 -27.53
CA VAL A 118 -14.93 10.57 -26.49
C VAL A 118 -14.49 11.75 -25.62
N ASN A 119 -14.29 12.93 -26.21
CA ASN A 119 -13.93 14.12 -25.45
C ASN A 119 -15.08 14.63 -24.57
N GLN A 120 -16.33 14.45 -25.00
CA GLN A 120 -17.50 14.83 -24.23
C GLN A 120 -17.66 13.92 -23.00
N GLU A 121 -17.52 12.61 -23.19
CA GLU A 121 -17.55 11.63 -22.09
C GLU A 121 -16.45 11.92 -21.05
N ILE A 122 -15.22 12.21 -21.50
CA ILE A 122 -14.11 12.57 -20.60
C ILE A 122 -14.42 13.82 -19.77
N LYS A 123 -15.13 14.80 -20.35
CA LYS A 123 -15.51 16.02 -19.63
C LYS A 123 -16.62 15.79 -18.61
N GLU A 124 -17.45 14.78 -18.80
CA GLU A 124 -18.54 14.44 -17.89
C GLU A 124 -18.03 13.61 -16.69
N GLU A 125 -16.94 12.87 -16.86
CA GLU A 125 -16.28 12.05 -15.82
C GLU A 125 -15.19 12.78 -15.02
N LEU A 126 -14.79 13.99 -15.44
CA LEU A 126 -13.81 14.85 -14.75
C LEU A 126 -14.49 15.92 -13.88
#